data_AF-A0A382QQG6-F1
#
_entry.id   AF-A0A382QQG6-F1
#
_cell.length_a   1.000
_cell.length_b   1.000
_cell.length_c   1.000
_cell.angle_alpha   90.00
_cell.angle_beta   90.00
_cell.angle_gamma   90.00
#
_symmetry.space_group_name_H-M   'P 1'
#
loop_
_entity.id
_entity.type
_entity.pdbx_description
1 polymer ?
#
loop_
_entity_poly.entity_id
_entity_poly.type
_entity_poly.pdbx_seq_one_letter_code
_entity_poly.pdbx_strand_id
1 'polypeptide(L)'
;MFAGGLASKENEPCQCGSGFVDYCKISGGAPEGTHFIGFCSSEGQRLYGKSFYDNGMTFEGAYLDGIDKLGVITWEDSGTLEGELNISKDDYEISSEVDLEKVYAIGQYVRGTITSRGFFNLDGGFVLTGFGTKFDADTEADISYQAAHFVNDGRDEDKEFLVTKKISEDSGLVLWGGGIKKNTIYANFNGRKSVLVYDENGELIEKIEGWDEAGEKEVQRISEVVDEKKSILDKNFELLDDRLKQLRNFNP
;
A
#
# COMPACT_ATOMS: atom_id res chain seq x y z
N MET A 1 6.57 15.55 -46.41
CA MET A 1 7.18 14.30 -45.88
C MET A 1 7.93 14.63 -44.61
N PHE A 2 7.29 14.46 -43.44
CA PHE A 2 7.97 14.48 -42.13
C PHE A 2 7.23 13.46 -41.27
N ALA A 3 7.56 12.18 -41.43
CA ALA A 3 7.04 11.07 -40.62
C ALA A 3 8.14 10.04 -40.30
N GLY A 4 9.42 10.37 -40.52
CA GLY A 4 10.53 9.43 -40.41
C GLY A 4 11.47 9.61 -39.21
N GLY A 5 11.17 10.55 -38.29
CA GLY A 5 12.08 10.90 -37.20
C GLY A 5 11.77 10.31 -35.83
N LEU A 6 10.50 10.00 -35.53
CA LEU A 6 10.11 9.46 -34.21
C LEU A 6 10.27 7.93 -34.12
N ALA A 7 10.03 7.20 -35.21
CA ALA A 7 10.09 5.73 -35.20
C ALA A 7 11.52 5.16 -35.07
N SER A 8 12.59 5.96 -35.30
CA SER A 8 13.97 5.44 -35.19
C SER A 8 14.47 5.39 -33.74
N LYS A 9 14.07 6.35 -32.89
CA LYS A 9 14.50 6.39 -31.49
C LYS A 9 13.87 5.31 -30.62
N GLU A 10 12.68 4.81 -30.98
CA GLU A 10 12.01 3.73 -30.23
C GLU A 10 12.80 2.43 -30.18
N ASN A 11 13.72 2.18 -31.11
CA ASN A 11 14.49 0.92 -31.15
C ASN A 11 15.98 1.10 -30.88
N GLU A 12 16.43 2.32 -30.57
CA GLU A 12 17.84 2.58 -30.28
C GLU A 12 18.22 2.09 -28.88
N PRO A 13 19.31 1.29 -28.72
CA PRO A 13 19.74 0.81 -27.43
C PRO A 13 20.32 1.95 -26.58
N CYS A 14 20.01 1.95 -25.29
CA CYS A 14 20.53 2.93 -24.35
C CYS A 14 22.07 2.89 -24.27
N GLN A 15 22.71 4.04 -24.47
CA GLN A 15 24.16 4.20 -24.32
C GLN A 15 24.52 4.52 -22.87
N CYS A 16 24.42 3.53 -21.99
CA CYS A 16 24.72 3.70 -20.57
C CYS A 16 26.22 3.62 -20.27
N GLY A 17 26.93 4.71 -20.56
CA GLY A 17 28.36 4.87 -20.23
C GLY A 17 28.64 5.67 -18.95
N SER A 18 27.76 6.62 -18.64
CA SER A 18 27.62 7.39 -17.39
C SER A 18 26.83 8.66 -17.73
N GLY A 19 25.70 8.91 -17.08
CA GLY A 19 24.91 10.13 -17.25
C GLY A 19 23.53 9.91 -17.85
N PHE A 20 22.95 10.99 -18.38
CA PHE A 20 21.58 10.99 -18.90
C PHE A 20 21.48 10.31 -20.27
N VAL A 21 20.44 9.50 -20.46
CA VAL A 21 20.01 8.93 -21.73
C VAL A 21 18.58 9.39 -22.04
N ASP A 22 18.36 9.79 -23.30
CA ASP A 22 17.03 10.07 -23.85
C ASP A 22 16.27 8.74 -24.04
N TYR A 23 14.97 8.80 -24.35
CA TYR A 23 14.12 7.61 -24.53
C TYR A 23 14.77 6.56 -25.45
N CYS A 24 15.11 5.41 -24.88
CA CYS A 24 15.86 4.34 -25.54
C CYS A 24 15.47 2.96 -24.98
N LYS A 25 15.79 1.88 -25.71
CA LYS A 25 15.58 0.51 -25.26
C LYS A 25 16.73 0.07 -24.35
N ILE A 26 16.42 -0.34 -23.11
CA ILE A 26 17.46 -0.78 -22.16
C ILE A 26 17.83 -2.25 -22.43
N SER A 27 19.14 -2.56 -22.42
CA SER A 27 19.67 -3.93 -22.43
C SER A 27 20.19 -4.29 -21.06
N GLY A 28 19.78 -5.45 -20.54
CA GLY A 28 20.17 -5.92 -19.20
C GLY A 28 19.51 -5.13 -18.06
N GLY A 29 19.40 -5.76 -16.89
CA GLY A 29 18.83 -5.12 -15.69
C GLY A 29 17.32 -4.85 -15.74
N ALA A 30 16.64 -5.13 -16.86
CA ALA A 30 15.19 -5.02 -17.05
C ALA A 30 14.66 -6.14 -17.97
N PRO A 31 13.35 -6.42 -17.97
CA PRO A 31 12.71 -7.27 -18.97
C PRO A 31 13.00 -6.81 -20.40
N GLU A 32 13.09 -7.76 -21.33
CA GLU A 32 13.24 -7.44 -22.75
C GLU A 32 12.07 -6.58 -23.23
N GLY A 33 12.37 -5.58 -24.06
CA GLY A 33 11.35 -4.64 -24.57
C GLY A 33 11.32 -3.31 -23.82
N THR A 34 11.74 -3.29 -22.56
CA THR A 34 11.70 -2.11 -21.68
C THR A 34 12.39 -0.88 -22.30
N HIS A 35 11.68 0.25 -22.29
CA HIS A 35 12.26 1.56 -22.60
C HIS A 35 12.58 2.35 -21.34
N PHE A 36 13.54 3.25 -21.45
CA PHE A 36 14.01 4.05 -20.32
C PHE A 36 14.37 5.47 -20.78
N ILE A 37 14.12 6.43 -19.89
CA ILE A 37 14.63 7.80 -19.96
C ILE A 37 15.14 8.19 -18.58
N GLY A 38 16.37 8.69 -18.49
CA GLY A 38 16.96 9.05 -17.19
C GLY A 38 18.46 8.83 -17.12
N PHE A 39 18.97 8.65 -15.91
CA PHE A 39 20.38 8.50 -15.61
C PHE A 39 20.77 7.03 -15.41
N CYS A 40 21.91 6.64 -15.96
CA CYS A 40 22.55 5.35 -15.72
C CYS A 40 24.05 5.49 -15.44
N SER A 41 24.61 4.54 -14.68
CA SER A 41 26.04 4.47 -14.34
C SER A 41 26.83 3.56 -15.29
N SER A 42 26.22 2.48 -15.77
CA SER A 42 26.75 1.56 -16.78
C SER A 42 25.63 0.79 -17.47
N GLU A 43 25.96 -0.07 -18.43
CA GLU A 43 24.97 -0.95 -19.08
C GLU A 43 24.18 -1.76 -18.04
N GLY A 44 22.85 -1.77 -18.19
CA GLY A 44 21.91 -2.38 -17.23
C GLY A 44 21.80 -1.70 -15.86
N GLN A 45 22.60 -0.66 -15.57
CA GLN A 45 22.67 -0.01 -14.26
C GLN A 45 21.99 1.36 -14.31
N ARG A 46 20.65 1.33 -14.30
CA ARG A 46 19.80 2.51 -14.13
C ARG A 46 20.01 3.09 -12.72
N LEU A 47 19.95 4.41 -12.59
CA LEU A 47 20.09 5.14 -11.32
C LEU A 47 18.80 5.86 -10.95
N TYR A 48 18.30 6.68 -11.86
CA TYR A 48 17.10 7.50 -11.66
C TYR A 48 16.42 7.81 -12.98
N GLY A 49 15.09 7.75 -13.04
CA GLY A 49 14.33 8.09 -14.23
C GLY A 49 13.08 7.24 -14.38
N LYS A 50 12.59 7.14 -15.61
CA LYS A 50 11.33 6.49 -15.93
C LYS A 50 11.53 5.30 -16.87
N SER A 51 11.05 4.14 -16.44
CA SER A 51 10.96 2.92 -17.23
C SER A 51 9.55 2.72 -17.77
N PHE A 52 9.46 2.25 -19.00
CA PHE A 52 8.23 1.92 -19.70
C PHE A 52 8.30 0.45 -20.08
N TYR A 53 7.38 -0.35 -19.56
CA TYR A 53 7.35 -1.79 -19.73
C TYR A 53 6.33 -2.17 -20.81
N ASP A 54 6.59 -3.27 -21.54
CA ASP A 54 5.75 -3.75 -22.65
C ASP A 54 4.29 -4.06 -22.24
N ASN A 55 4.05 -4.28 -20.95
CA ASN A 55 2.72 -4.53 -20.40
C ASN A 55 1.93 -3.24 -20.06
N GLY A 56 2.42 -2.06 -20.45
CA GLY A 56 1.81 -0.76 -20.14
C GLY A 56 2.09 -0.26 -18.72
N MET A 57 2.89 -0.98 -17.91
CA MET A 57 3.36 -0.48 -16.63
C MET A 57 4.44 0.58 -16.84
N THR A 58 4.46 1.59 -15.98
CA THR A 58 5.60 2.51 -15.87
C THR A 58 6.12 2.54 -14.44
N PHE A 59 7.42 2.73 -14.29
CA PHE A 59 8.05 3.02 -13.00
C PHE A 59 8.85 4.31 -13.12
N GLU A 60 8.66 5.23 -12.19
CA GLU A 60 9.37 6.50 -12.12
C GLU A 60 10.00 6.66 -10.75
N GLY A 61 11.34 6.69 -10.69
CA GLY A 61 12.05 6.80 -9.43
C GLY A 61 13.51 6.35 -9.50
N ALA A 62 14.03 5.92 -8.35
CA ALA A 62 15.37 5.38 -8.20
C ALA A 62 15.42 3.87 -8.41
N TYR A 63 16.56 3.43 -8.90
CA TYR A 63 16.89 2.05 -9.16
C TYR A 63 18.09 1.65 -8.30
N LEU A 64 18.10 0.42 -7.80
CA LEU A 64 19.24 -0.19 -7.13
C LEU A 64 19.74 -1.35 -7.98
N ASP A 65 21.00 -1.28 -8.39
CA ASP A 65 21.62 -2.23 -9.32
C ASP A 65 20.81 -2.42 -10.62
N GLY A 66 20.15 -1.34 -11.07
CA GLY A 66 19.28 -1.34 -12.23
C GLY A 66 17.86 -1.87 -11.98
N ILE A 67 17.50 -2.26 -10.76
CA ILE A 67 16.17 -2.78 -10.40
C ILE A 67 15.33 -1.67 -9.76
N ASP A 68 14.04 -1.60 -10.10
CA ASP A 68 13.08 -0.66 -9.50
C ASP A 68 13.13 -0.75 -7.98
N LYS A 69 13.42 0.38 -7.31
CA LYS A 69 13.69 0.40 -5.88
C LYS A 69 12.78 1.34 -5.11
N LEU A 70 12.73 2.61 -5.48
CA LEU A 70 12.01 3.63 -4.72
C LEU A 70 11.37 4.63 -5.68
N GLY A 71 10.05 4.75 -5.66
CA GLY A 71 9.35 5.64 -6.59
C GLY A 71 7.88 5.29 -6.76
N VAL A 72 7.37 5.58 -7.95
CA VAL A 72 5.97 5.39 -8.32
C VAL A 72 5.85 4.37 -9.43
N ILE A 73 5.13 3.28 -9.18
CA ILE A 73 4.63 2.39 -10.22
C ILE A 73 3.24 2.88 -10.64
N THR A 74 3.01 3.00 -11.95
CA THR A 74 1.69 3.26 -12.53
C THR A 74 1.32 2.13 -13.48
N TRP A 75 0.11 1.61 -13.35
CA TRP A 75 -0.51 0.75 -14.35
C TRP A 75 -1.57 1.55 -15.08
N GLU A 76 -1.52 1.59 -16.42
CA GLU A 76 -2.37 2.46 -17.26
C GLU A 76 -3.86 2.47 -16.87
N ASP A 77 -4.42 1.33 -16.44
CA ASP A 77 -5.85 1.21 -16.11
C ASP A 77 -6.15 0.71 -14.68
N SER A 78 -5.14 0.47 -13.83
CA SER A 78 -5.36 -0.34 -12.61
C SER A 78 -4.80 0.20 -11.30
N GLY A 79 -4.13 1.35 -11.31
CA GLY A 79 -3.76 2.08 -10.09
C GLY A 79 -2.34 2.61 -10.05
N THR A 80 -1.94 3.10 -8.88
CA THR A 80 -0.58 3.58 -8.61
C THR A 80 -0.08 3.08 -7.26
N LEU A 81 1.16 2.65 -7.21
CA LEU A 81 1.87 2.37 -5.96
C LEU A 81 3.01 3.39 -5.83
N GLU A 82 2.95 4.25 -4.82
CA GLU A 82 4.10 5.06 -4.40
C GLU A 82 4.75 4.39 -3.18
N GLY A 83 6.02 4.00 -3.31
CA GLY A 83 6.68 3.28 -2.23
C GLY A 83 8.09 2.78 -2.53
N GLU A 84 8.56 1.90 -1.65
CA GLU A 84 9.81 1.18 -1.79
C GLU A 84 9.52 -0.29 -2.11
N LEU A 85 10.20 -0.79 -3.15
CA LEU A 85 10.16 -2.17 -3.61
C LEU A 85 11.41 -2.91 -3.15
N ASN A 86 11.34 -4.24 -3.12
CA ASN A 86 12.47 -5.09 -2.71
C ASN A 86 13.06 -4.61 -1.38
N ILE A 87 12.20 -4.32 -0.41
CA ILE A 87 12.61 -3.63 0.82
C ILE A 87 13.67 -4.42 1.58
N SER A 88 14.62 -3.71 2.17
CA SER A 88 15.46 -4.28 3.22
C SER A 88 14.59 -4.38 4.47
N LYS A 89 14.30 -5.60 4.92
CA LYS A 89 13.38 -5.83 6.04
C LYS A 89 13.96 -5.36 7.38
N ASP A 90 15.28 -5.23 7.45
CA ASP A 90 15.99 -4.67 8.61
C ASP A 90 15.82 -3.15 8.73
N ASP A 91 15.37 -2.48 7.67
CA ASP A 91 15.18 -1.03 7.66
C ASP A 91 13.84 -0.61 8.30
N TYR A 92 12.90 -1.56 8.43
CA TYR A 92 11.53 -1.29 8.84
C TYR A 92 11.14 -2.11 10.07
N GLU A 93 10.30 -1.53 10.92
CA GLU A 93 9.71 -2.24 12.03
C GLU A 93 8.52 -3.07 11.53
N ILE A 94 8.77 -4.35 11.24
CA ILE A 94 7.76 -5.29 10.75
C ILE A 94 7.39 -6.28 11.85
N SER A 95 6.09 -6.41 12.11
CA SER A 95 5.57 -7.36 13.10
C SER A 95 5.98 -8.79 12.76
N SER A 96 6.36 -9.57 13.78
CA SER A 96 6.65 -11.00 13.65
C SER A 96 5.43 -11.84 13.23
N GLU A 97 4.23 -11.24 13.24
CA GLU A 97 3.00 -11.86 12.74
C GLU A 97 2.97 -11.95 11.20
N VAL A 98 3.88 -11.24 10.51
CA VAL A 98 3.96 -11.22 9.04
C VAL A 98 5.02 -12.22 8.57
N ASP A 99 4.67 -12.99 7.53
CA ASP A 99 5.63 -13.80 6.80
C ASP A 99 6.60 -12.90 6.03
N LEU A 100 7.72 -12.59 6.67
CA LEU A 100 8.74 -11.68 6.15
C LEU A 100 9.24 -12.12 4.78
N GLU A 101 9.25 -13.41 4.44
CA GLU A 101 9.73 -13.86 3.13
C GLU A 101 8.82 -13.40 1.99
N LYS A 102 7.53 -13.19 2.27
CA LYS A 102 6.55 -12.75 1.27
C LYS A 102 6.51 -11.24 1.08
N VAL A 103 6.91 -10.48 2.09
CA VAL A 103 6.89 -9.01 2.03
C VAL A 103 7.85 -8.52 0.96
N TYR A 104 7.29 -7.84 -0.04
CA TYR A 104 8.01 -7.33 -1.20
C TYR A 104 8.17 -5.81 -1.16
N ALA A 105 7.13 -5.08 -0.74
CA ALA A 105 7.13 -3.63 -0.76
C ALA A 105 6.48 -3.01 0.48
N ILE A 106 6.75 -1.73 0.70
CA ILE A 106 5.98 -0.84 1.57
C ILE A 106 5.56 0.38 0.75
N GLY A 107 4.32 0.85 0.92
CA GLY A 107 3.89 2.05 0.22
C GLY A 107 2.42 2.39 0.34
N GLN A 108 2.01 3.36 -0.46
CA GLN A 108 0.62 3.75 -0.66
C GLN A 108 0.15 3.25 -2.03
N TYR A 109 -0.79 2.31 -2.02
CA TYR A 109 -1.39 1.74 -3.23
C TYR A 109 -2.80 2.28 -3.45
N VAL A 110 -3.00 2.98 -4.55
CA VAL A 110 -4.29 3.55 -4.96
C VAL A 110 -4.86 2.72 -6.10
N ARG A 111 -6.07 2.17 -5.91
CA ARG A 111 -6.81 1.42 -6.92
C ARG A 111 -8.27 1.83 -6.92
N GLY A 112 -8.70 2.49 -7.99
CA GLY A 112 -10.04 3.11 -8.04
C GLY A 112 -10.17 4.18 -6.97
N THR A 113 -11.17 4.05 -6.10
CA THR A 113 -11.40 4.96 -4.96
C THR A 113 -10.69 4.54 -3.68
N ILE A 114 -10.08 3.35 -3.67
CA ILE A 114 -9.44 2.77 -2.49
C ILE A 114 -7.97 3.13 -2.45
N THR A 115 -7.54 3.70 -1.33
CA THR A 115 -6.14 3.91 -0.98
C THR A 115 -5.75 2.98 0.16
N SER A 116 -4.78 2.11 -0.07
CA SER A 116 -4.21 1.21 0.94
C SER A 116 -2.81 1.66 1.33
N ARG A 117 -2.49 1.65 2.63
CA ARG A 117 -1.16 1.93 3.16
C ARG A 117 -0.69 0.75 4.00
N GLY A 118 0.52 0.25 3.73
CA GLY A 118 1.10 -0.87 4.47
C GLY A 118 2.19 -1.59 3.70
N PHE A 119 2.42 -2.83 4.11
CA PHE A 119 3.30 -3.77 3.43
C PHE A 119 2.52 -4.58 2.40
N PHE A 120 3.19 -4.93 1.31
CA PHE A 120 2.57 -5.66 0.21
C PHE A 120 3.39 -6.87 -0.21
N ASN A 121 2.68 -7.95 -0.53
CA ASN A 121 3.23 -9.09 -1.25
C ASN A 121 2.98 -8.93 -2.75
N LEU A 122 3.71 -9.69 -3.55
CA LEU A 122 3.47 -9.82 -4.98
C LEU A 122 2.78 -11.16 -5.28
N ASP A 123 1.46 -11.13 -5.52
CA ASP A 123 0.66 -12.33 -5.88
C ASP A 123 -0.31 -12.00 -7.02
N GLY A 124 0.19 -12.05 -8.26
CA GLY A 124 -0.53 -11.54 -9.44
C GLY A 124 -0.77 -10.01 -9.43
N GLY A 125 -0.36 -9.32 -8.38
CA GLY A 125 -0.47 -7.90 -8.12
C GLY A 125 -0.03 -7.57 -6.69
N PHE A 126 -0.07 -6.29 -6.31
CA PHE A 126 0.22 -5.88 -4.94
C PHE A 126 -0.99 -6.17 -4.04
N VAL A 127 -0.78 -7.03 -3.04
CA VAL A 127 -1.81 -7.39 -2.06
C VAL A 127 -1.36 -6.98 -0.66
N LEU A 128 -2.21 -6.27 0.08
CA LEU A 128 -1.89 -5.77 1.42
C LEU A 128 -1.71 -6.95 2.39
N THR A 129 -0.63 -6.92 3.17
CA THR A 129 -0.31 -7.92 4.18
C THR A 129 0.16 -7.30 5.48
N GLY A 130 -0.10 -7.96 6.60
CA GLY A 130 0.24 -7.44 7.91
C GLY A 130 -0.68 -6.31 8.33
N PHE A 131 -0.27 -5.54 9.34
CA PHE A 131 -1.06 -4.36 9.74
C PHE A 131 -0.98 -3.28 8.67
N GLY A 132 -2.14 -2.76 8.28
CA GLY A 132 -2.28 -1.73 7.27
C GLY A 132 -3.55 -0.92 7.46
N THR A 133 -3.75 0.05 6.57
CA THR A 133 -4.98 0.83 6.52
C THR A 133 -5.53 0.86 5.11
N LYS A 134 -6.86 0.88 4.97
CA LYS A 134 -7.52 1.21 3.71
C LYS A 134 -8.48 2.38 3.93
N PHE A 135 -8.51 3.29 2.98
CA PHE A 135 -9.44 4.40 2.92
C PHE A 135 -10.18 4.32 1.59
N ASP A 136 -11.50 4.47 1.61
CA ASP A 136 -12.32 4.54 0.41
C ASP A 136 -12.88 5.95 0.24
N ALA A 137 -12.55 6.58 -0.89
CA ALA A 137 -13.06 7.89 -1.27
C ALA A 137 -14.51 7.84 -1.80
N ASP A 138 -15.05 6.66 -2.10
CA ASP A 138 -16.45 6.50 -2.48
C ASP A 138 -17.36 6.70 -1.26
N THR A 139 -18.19 7.74 -1.30
CA THR A 139 -19.13 8.05 -0.23
C THR A 139 -20.25 7.02 -0.09
N GLU A 140 -20.47 6.17 -1.10
CA GLU A 140 -21.48 5.13 -1.08
C GLU A 140 -20.93 3.76 -0.62
N ALA A 141 -19.60 3.58 -0.54
CA ALA A 141 -18.99 2.31 -0.14
C ALA A 141 -19.35 1.90 1.30
N ASP A 142 -19.39 0.61 1.63
CA ASP A 142 -19.78 0.16 2.98
C ASP A 142 -18.83 0.62 4.10
N ILE A 143 -17.58 0.96 3.74
CA ILE A 143 -16.52 1.36 4.66
C ILE A 143 -15.83 2.60 4.09
N SER A 144 -15.63 3.62 4.92
CA SER A 144 -14.80 4.79 4.58
C SER A 144 -13.35 4.61 5.00
N TYR A 145 -13.11 3.95 6.13
CA TYR A 145 -11.76 3.68 6.62
C TYR A 145 -11.70 2.37 7.39
N GLN A 146 -10.59 1.67 7.27
CA GLN A 146 -10.27 0.51 8.08
C GLN A 146 -8.80 0.49 8.46
N ALA A 147 -8.52 0.13 9.71
CA ALA A 147 -7.21 -0.21 10.23
C ALA A 147 -7.28 -1.62 10.81
N ALA A 148 -6.49 -2.54 10.25
CA ALA A 148 -6.58 -3.95 10.61
C ALA A 148 -5.30 -4.70 10.21
N HIS A 149 -5.23 -5.96 10.62
CA HIS A 149 -4.29 -6.92 10.03
C HIS A 149 -4.90 -7.53 8.75
N PHE A 150 -4.08 -7.65 7.70
CA PHE A 150 -4.50 -8.15 6.40
C PHE A 150 -3.72 -9.39 5.97
N VAL A 151 -4.43 -10.33 5.34
CA VAL A 151 -3.87 -11.49 4.66
C VAL A 151 -4.42 -11.47 3.23
N ASN A 152 -3.54 -11.18 2.27
CA ASN A 152 -3.89 -11.07 0.85
C ASN A 152 -5.12 -10.17 0.61
N ASP A 153 -5.03 -8.91 1.07
CA ASP A 153 -6.10 -7.90 1.03
C ASP A 153 -7.35 -8.14 1.88
N GLY A 154 -7.58 -9.36 2.38
CA GLY A 154 -8.65 -9.70 3.31
C GLY A 154 -8.29 -9.34 4.74
N ARG A 155 -9.24 -8.80 5.50
CA ARG A 155 -9.06 -8.55 6.93
C ARG A 155 -8.97 -9.88 7.68
N ASP A 156 -7.97 -10.02 8.55
CA ASP A 156 -7.90 -11.12 9.51
C ASP A 156 -8.85 -10.85 10.68
N GLU A 157 -9.93 -11.63 10.76
CA GLU A 157 -10.98 -11.48 11.78
C GLU A 157 -10.52 -11.92 13.18
N ASP A 158 -9.46 -12.71 13.27
CA ASP A 158 -8.87 -13.11 14.54
C ASP A 158 -7.99 -12.00 15.15
N LYS A 159 -7.79 -10.88 14.43
CA LYS A 159 -6.97 -9.74 14.86
C LYS A 159 -7.81 -8.51 15.13
N GLU A 160 -7.37 -7.70 16.09
CA GLU A 160 -8.00 -6.43 16.42
C GLU A 160 -8.09 -5.51 15.19
N PHE A 161 -9.26 -4.88 15.04
CA PHE A 161 -9.50 -3.93 13.96
C PHE A 161 -10.36 -2.75 14.42
N LEU A 162 -10.27 -1.68 13.62
CA LEU A 162 -11.13 -0.52 13.64
C LEU A 162 -11.67 -0.28 12.23
N VAL A 163 -12.98 -0.13 12.11
CA VAL A 163 -13.65 0.23 10.85
C VAL A 163 -14.54 1.44 11.07
N THR A 164 -14.56 2.35 10.11
CA THR A 164 -15.47 3.50 10.12
C THR A 164 -16.21 3.62 8.80
N LYS A 165 -17.45 4.11 8.88
CA LYS A 165 -18.24 4.53 7.73
C LYS A 165 -18.77 5.93 8.01
N LYS A 166 -18.35 6.89 7.19
CA LYS A 166 -18.91 8.24 7.19
C LYS A 166 -20.23 8.22 6.42
N ILE A 167 -21.28 8.80 7.01
CA ILE A 167 -22.62 8.88 6.42
C ILE A 167 -22.96 10.34 6.10
N SER A 168 -22.56 11.27 6.97
CA SER A 168 -22.61 12.72 6.71
C SER A 168 -21.44 13.41 7.43
N GLU A 169 -21.38 14.75 7.39
CA GLU A 169 -20.35 15.50 8.12
C GLU A 169 -20.38 15.23 9.63
N ASP A 170 -21.57 15.15 10.21
CA ASP A 170 -21.78 14.98 11.65
C ASP A 170 -22.22 13.56 12.04
N SER A 171 -22.25 12.63 11.09
CA SER A 171 -22.72 11.27 11.34
C SER A 171 -21.84 10.18 10.75
N GLY A 172 -21.70 9.10 11.51
CA GLY A 172 -20.92 7.94 11.12
C GLY A 172 -21.12 6.75 12.04
N LEU A 173 -20.62 5.64 11.54
CA LEU A 173 -20.50 4.38 12.25
C LEU A 173 -19.03 4.12 12.53
N VAL A 174 -18.74 3.67 13.75
CA VAL A 174 -17.42 3.16 14.14
C VAL A 174 -17.61 1.77 14.73
N LEU A 175 -16.78 0.82 14.30
CA LEU A 175 -16.81 -0.57 14.72
C LEU A 175 -15.42 -0.98 15.23
N TRP A 176 -15.39 -1.62 16.39
CA TRP A 176 -14.22 -2.27 16.97
C TRP A 176 -14.50 -3.77 17.11
N GLY A 177 -13.53 -4.62 16.80
CA GLY A 177 -13.72 -6.06 16.94
C GLY A 177 -12.41 -6.84 16.78
N GLY A 178 -12.55 -8.16 16.70
CA GLY A 178 -11.44 -9.11 16.54
C GLY A 178 -10.72 -9.46 17.84
N GLY A 179 -9.61 -10.19 17.72
CA GLY A 179 -8.79 -10.60 18.85
C GLY A 179 -9.49 -11.59 19.78
N ILE A 180 -9.44 -11.31 21.09
CA ILE A 180 -9.95 -12.21 22.15
C ILE A 180 -11.44 -12.55 21.96
N LYS A 181 -12.22 -11.62 21.41
CA LYS A 181 -13.66 -11.78 21.16
C LYS A 181 -13.98 -11.67 19.67
N LYS A 182 -13.38 -12.53 18.85
CA LYS A 182 -13.51 -12.50 17.38
C LYS A 182 -14.93 -12.37 16.83
N ASN A 183 -15.93 -12.97 17.48
CA ASN A 183 -17.34 -12.93 17.04
C ASN A 183 -18.14 -11.75 17.64
N THR A 184 -17.48 -10.80 18.30
CA THR A 184 -18.12 -9.66 18.95
C THR A 184 -17.63 -8.37 18.33
N ILE A 185 -18.56 -7.55 17.87
CA ILE A 185 -18.29 -6.22 17.34
C ILE A 185 -18.94 -5.18 18.24
N TYR A 186 -18.14 -4.22 18.70
CA TYR A 186 -18.61 -3.06 19.41
C TYR A 186 -18.88 -1.96 18.40
N ALA A 187 -20.12 -1.50 18.33
CA ALA A 187 -20.56 -0.49 17.38
C ALA A 187 -20.94 0.81 18.07
N ASN A 188 -20.52 1.94 17.51
CA ASN A 188 -20.97 3.26 17.88
C ASN A 188 -21.53 3.97 16.64
N PHE A 189 -22.83 4.21 16.65
CA PHE A 189 -23.52 4.95 15.60
C PHE A 189 -24.04 6.27 16.16
N ASN A 190 -23.38 7.38 15.82
CA ASN A 190 -23.76 8.73 16.27
C ASN A 190 -23.93 8.82 17.81
N GLY A 191 -23.01 8.21 18.56
CA GLY A 191 -23.04 8.15 20.02
C GLY A 191 -23.89 7.02 20.60
N ARG A 192 -24.68 6.32 19.77
CA ARG A 192 -25.46 5.15 20.20
C ARG A 192 -24.57 3.91 20.14
N LYS A 193 -24.25 3.40 21.32
CA LYS A 193 -23.42 2.22 21.52
C LYS A 193 -24.27 0.95 21.42
N SER A 194 -23.73 -0.08 20.78
CA SER A 194 -24.30 -1.42 20.80
C SER A 194 -23.20 -2.48 20.67
N VAL A 195 -23.51 -3.70 21.08
CA VAL A 195 -22.68 -4.89 20.89
C VAL A 195 -23.41 -5.81 19.92
N LEU A 196 -22.70 -6.25 18.88
CA LEU A 196 -23.19 -7.17 17.86
C LEU A 196 -22.46 -8.50 18.07
N VAL A 197 -23.19 -9.59 18.28
CA VAL A 197 -22.63 -10.92 18.47
C VAL A 197 -23.03 -11.80 17.30
N TYR A 198 -22.03 -12.42 16.68
CA TYR A 198 -22.18 -13.29 15.53
C TYR A 198 -21.95 -14.75 15.92
N ASP A 199 -22.56 -15.67 15.18
CA ASP A 199 -22.21 -17.09 15.27
C ASP A 199 -20.96 -17.42 14.44
N GLU A 200 -20.58 -18.70 14.40
CA GLU A 200 -19.42 -19.17 13.61
C GLU A 200 -19.64 -19.09 12.09
N ASN A 201 -20.88 -18.89 11.63
CA ASN A 201 -21.24 -18.74 10.22
C ASN A 201 -21.31 -17.26 9.80
N GLY A 202 -21.08 -16.32 10.73
CA GLY A 202 -21.20 -14.88 10.49
C GLY A 202 -22.63 -14.36 10.54
N GLU A 203 -23.58 -15.12 11.07
CA GLU A 203 -24.96 -14.66 11.28
C GLU A 203 -25.08 -13.88 12.58
N LEU A 204 -25.73 -12.71 12.54
CA LEU A 204 -26.01 -11.92 13.74
C LEU A 204 -27.03 -12.65 14.60
N ILE A 205 -26.61 -13.09 15.78
CA ILE A 205 -27.46 -13.82 16.73
C ILE A 205 -27.96 -12.96 17.88
N GLU A 206 -27.23 -11.89 18.22
CA GLU A 206 -27.61 -11.01 19.32
C GLU A 206 -27.16 -9.56 19.06
N LYS A 207 -28.04 -8.62 19.42
CA LYS A 207 -27.72 -7.20 19.50
C LYS A 207 -28.06 -6.69 20.90
N ILE A 208 -27.06 -6.16 21.59
CA ILE A 208 -27.18 -5.58 22.93
C ILE A 208 -27.06 -4.07 22.82
N GLU A 209 -28.02 -3.32 23.35
CA GLU A 209 -27.98 -1.86 23.36
C GLU A 209 -27.12 -1.35 24.53
N GLY A 210 -26.24 -0.39 24.24
CA GLY A 210 -25.26 0.14 25.18
C GLY A 210 -24.00 -0.73 25.30
N TRP A 211 -22.96 -0.16 25.92
CA TRP A 211 -21.80 -0.91 26.39
C TRP A 211 -21.83 -0.92 27.92
N ASP A 212 -21.59 -2.08 28.51
CA ASP A 212 -21.32 -2.20 29.94
C ASP A 212 -19.86 -1.84 30.25
N GLU A 213 -19.46 -1.84 31.52
CA GLU A 213 -18.09 -1.51 31.92
C GLU A 213 -17.04 -2.43 31.24
N ALA A 214 -17.39 -3.71 31.03
CA ALA A 214 -16.52 -4.66 30.36
C ALA A 214 -16.39 -4.34 28.86
N GLY A 215 -17.47 -3.92 28.21
CA GLY A 215 -17.48 -3.46 26.82
C GLY A 215 -16.68 -2.19 26.61
N GLU A 216 -16.80 -1.20 27.50
CA GLU A 216 -15.99 0.02 27.46
C GLU A 216 -14.49 -0.31 27.56
N LYS A 217 -14.11 -1.18 28.51
CA LYS A 217 -12.71 -1.63 28.67
C LYS A 217 -12.20 -2.38 27.45
N GLU A 218 -13.02 -3.22 26.83
CA GLU A 218 -12.62 -3.98 25.66
C GLU A 218 -12.42 -3.09 24.43
N VAL A 219 -13.33 -2.12 24.19
CA VAL A 219 -13.15 -1.12 23.13
C VAL A 219 -11.88 -0.30 23.34
N GLN A 220 -11.60 0.10 24.58
CA GLN A 220 -10.36 0.80 24.91
C GLN A 220 -9.13 -0.08 24.60
N ARG A 221 -9.14 -1.34 25.05
CA ARG A 221 -8.04 -2.29 24.77
C ARG A 221 -7.81 -2.49 23.27
N ILE A 222 -8.87 -2.69 22.49
CA ILE A 222 -8.77 -2.84 21.02
C ILE A 222 -8.19 -1.57 20.41
N SER A 223 -8.66 -0.40 20.85
CA SER A 223 -8.16 0.89 20.36
C SER A 223 -6.68 1.07 20.65
N GLU A 224 -6.22 0.73 21.86
CA GLU A 224 -4.80 0.80 22.24
C GLU A 224 -3.93 -0.09 21.33
N VAL A 225 -4.38 -1.31 21.03
CA VAL A 225 -3.66 -2.22 20.11
C VAL A 225 -3.62 -1.67 18.68
N VAL A 226 -4.75 -1.15 18.17
CA VAL A 226 -4.82 -0.57 16.82
C VAL A 226 -3.94 0.68 16.73
N ASP A 227 -3.97 1.54 17.75
CA ASP A 227 -3.18 2.77 17.81
C ASP A 227 -1.68 2.49 17.92
N GLU A 228 -1.27 1.48 18.69
CA GLU A 228 0.13 1.03 18.75
C GLU A 228 0.61 0.54 17.37
N LYS A 229 -0.13 -0.36 16.73
CA LYS A 229 0.23 -0.87 15.39
C LYS A 229 0.23 0.23 14.34
N LYS A 230 -0.72 1.17 14.42
CA LYS A 230 -0.75 2.35 13.55
C LYS A 230 0.44 3.26 13.79
N SER A 231 0.87 3.48 15.03
CA SER A 231 2.06 4.28 15.34
C SER A 231 3.33 3.65 14.74
N ILE A 232 3.48 2.32 14.80
CA ILE A 232 4.58 1.60 14.16
C ILE A 232 4.53 1.79 12.64
N LEU A 233 3.36 1.63 12.04
CA LEU A 233 3.15 1.85 10.61
C LEU A 233 3.51 3.29 10.21
N ASP A 234 3.06 4.29 10.98
CA ASP A 234 3.33 5.69 10.71
C ASP A 234 4.84 5.99 10.77
N LYS A 235 5.60 5.43 11.73
CA LYS A 235 7.08 5.54 11.76
C LYS A 235 7.74 4.97 10.51
N ASN A 236 7.28 3.82 10.03
CA ASN A 236 7.80 3.23 8.79
C ASN A 236 7.51 4.14 7.58
N PHE A 237 6.35 4.79 7.58
CA PHE A 237 6.00 5.77 6.54
C PHE A 237 6.78 7.07 6.65
N GLU A 238 7.08 7.57 7.85
CA GLU A 238 7.98 8.72 8.02
C GLU A 238 9.36 8.43 7.39
N LEU A 239 9.91 7.23 7.60
CA LEU A 239 11.15 6.80 6.97
C LEU A 239 11.02 6.72 5.43
N LEU A 240 9.93 6.12 4.94
CA LEU A 240 9.66 6.03 3.50
C LEU A 240 9.52 7.41 2.86
N ASP A 241 8.79 8.32 3.50
CA ASP A 241 8.55 9.68 3.02
C ASP A 241 9.85 10.49 2.98
N ASP A 242 10.72 10.33 3.97
CA ASP A 242 12.05 10.94 3.96
C ASP A 242 12.91 10.43 2.80
N ARG A 243 12.87 9.12 2.52
CA ARG A 243 13.56 8.52 1.35
C ARG A 243 12.99 9.05 0.04
N LEU A 244 11.67 9.06 -0.13
CA LEU A 244 11.00 9.60 -1.32
C LEU A 244 11.27 11.10 -1.50
N LYS A 245 11.36 11.85 -0.41
CA LYS A 245 11.70 13.29 -0.45
C LYS A 245 13.14 13.52 -0.86
N GLN A 246 14.09 12.72 -0.36
CA GLN A 246 15.48 12.76 -0.81
C GLN A 246 15.59 12.49 -2.31
N LEU A 247 14.82 11.52 -2.80
CA LEU A 247 14.71 11.20 -4.22
C LEU A 247 14.24 12.39 -5.05
N ARG A 248 13.13 13.03 -4.64
CA ARG A 248 12.55 14.19 -5.35
C ARG A 248 13.46 15.42 -5.33
N ASN A 249 14.27 15.56 -4.28
CA ASN A 249 15.26 16.65 -4.16
C ASN A 249 16.58 16.33 -4.86
N PHE A 250 16.77 15.10 -5.34
CA PHE A 250 17.89 14.73 -6.18
C PHE A 250 17.68 15.40 -7.54
N ASN A 251 18.28 16.58 -7.69
CA ASN A 251 18.29 17.37 -8.91
C ASN A 251 19.68 17.17 -9.56
N PRO A 252 19.87 16.11 -10.39
CA PRO A 252 21.14 15.85 -11.05
C PRO A 252 21.48 16.91 -12.12
#